data_AF-A0A1H8PDP1-F1
#
_entry.id   AF-A0A1H8PDP1-F1
#
_cell.length_a   1.000
_cell.length_b   1.000
_cell.length_c   1.000
_cell.angle_alpha   90.00
_cell.angle_beta   90.00
_cell.angle_gamma   90.00
#
_symmetry.space_group_name_H-M   'P 1'
#
loop_
_entity.id
_entity.type
_entity.pdbx_description
1 polymer ?
#
loop_
_entity_poly.entity_id
_entity_poly.type
_entity_poly.pdbx_seq_one_letter_code
_entity_poly.pdbx_strand_id
1 'polypeptide(L)'
;MALRMPSPTKHKKTGAYYLIVHVPADLVRSGMRDRAKESLGTKDPSEAKRRFASRYEALQREWQARRLGPASVPFKLNPVTLRHAPE
;
A
#
# COMPACT_ATOMS: atom_id res chain seq x y z
N MET A 1 13.76 23.14 4.85
CA MET A 1 12.55 22.76 4.08
C MET A 1 11.80 21.71 4.88
N ALA A 2 10.59 22.00 5.38
CA ALA A 2 9.81 21.04 6.15
C ALA A 2 9.09 20.07 5.20
N LEU A 3 9.28 18.76 5.39
CA LEU A 3 8.57 17.73 4.65
C LEU A 3 7.09 17.84 5.02
N ARG A 4 6.25 18.34 4.11
CA ARG A 4 4.83 18.50 4.39
C ARG A 4 4.23 17.11 4.56
N MET A 5 3.93 16.74 5.80
CA MET A 5 3.28 15.47 6.10
C MET A 5 1.95 15.40 5.34
N PRO A 6 1.61 14.25 4.76
CA PRO A 6 0.40 14.12 3.98
C PRO A 6 -0.81 14.30 4.90
N SER A 7 -1.72 15.19 4.49
CA SER A 7 -2.87 15.61 5.29
C SER A 7 -4.19 15.35 4.56
N PRO A 8 -5.26 14.96 5.29
CA PRO A 8 -6.58 14.75 4.67
C PRO A 8 -7.07 16.05 4.04
N THR A 9 -7.48 15.98 2.76
CA THR A 9 -7.94 17.14 1.99
C THR A 9 -9.46 17.20 2.01
N LYS A 10 -10.04 18.33 2.46
CA LYS A 10 -11.49 18.54 2.48
C LYS A 10 -12.00 18.88 1.08
N HIS A 11 -13.03 18.17 0.62
CA HIS A 11 -13.68 18.48 -0.65
C HIS A 11 -14.66 19.65 -0.50
N LYS A 12 -14.48 20.68 -1.34
CA LYS A 12 -15.21 21.95 -1.24
C LYS A 12 -16.73 21.82 -1.37
N LYS A 13 -17.21 20.90 -2.21
CA LYS A 13 -18.66 20.73 -2.50
C LYS A 13 -19.37 19.78 -1.54
N THR A 14 -18.73 18.68 -1.14
CA THR A 14 -19.36 17.64 -0.31
C THR A 14 -18.99 17.72 1.16
N GLY A 15 -17.94 18.47 1.51
CA GLY A 15 -17.39 18.55 2.86
C GLY A 15 -16.68 17.29 3.34
N ALA A 16 -16.68 16.22 2.53
CA ALA A 16 -16.01 14.97 2.85
C ALA A 16 -14.49 15.12 2.75
N TYR A 17 -13.77 14.47 3.65
CA TYR A 17 -12.31 14.39 3.60
C TYR A 17 -11.85 13.27 2.67
N TYR A 18 -10.76 13.52 1.96
CA TYR A 18 -10.12 12.59 1.06
C TYR A 18 -8.67 12.36 1.47
N LEU A 19 -8.23 11.10 1.36
CA LEU A 19 -6.84 10.71 1.31
C LEU A 19 -6.34 10.98 -0.12
N ILE A 20 -5.38 11.89 -0.27
CA ILE A 20 -4.72 12.15 -1.55
C ILE A 20 -3.23 12.00 -1.33
N VAL A 21 -2.66 10.94 -1.89
CA VAL A 21 -1.24 10.61 -1.72
C VAL A 21 -0.63 10.23 -3.06
N HIS A 22 0.61 10.68 -3.25
CA HIS A 22 1.38 10.32 -4.43
C HIS A 22 1.79 8.86 -4.35
N VAL A 23 1.50 8.14 -5.42
CA VAL A 23 1.95 6.76 -5.58
C VAL A 23 3.44 6.80 -5.92
N PRO A 24 4.26 5.92 -5.33
CA PRO A 24 5.67 5.87 -5.66
C PRO A 24 5.92 5.58 -7.14
N ALA A 25 6.95 6.22 -7.71
CA ALA A 25 7.21 6.20 -9.15
C ALA A 25 7.42 4.79 -9.74
N ASP A 26 7.99 3.88 -8.97
CA ASP A 26 8.16 2.47 -9.34
C ASP A 26 6.82 1.73 -9.49
N LEU A 27 5.83 2.02 -8.63
CA LEU A 27 4.47 1.50 -8.80
C LEU A 27 3.72 2.17 -9.95
N VAL A 28 3.93 3.47 -10.17
CA VAL A 28 3.38 4.19 -11.33
C VAL A 28 3.93 3.61 -12.64
N ARG A 29 5.23 3.31 -12.68
CA ARG A 29 5.91 2.65 -13.80
C ARG A 29 5.36 1.24 -14.05
N SER A 30 4.89 0.55 -13.00
CA SER A 30 4.19 -0.74 -13.10
C SER A 30 2.74 -0.62 -13.63
N GLY A 31 2.24 0.60 -13.90
CA GLY A 31 0.89 0.82 -14.44
C GLY A 31 -0.12 1.35 -13.41
N MET A 32 0.30 1.71 -12.19
CA MET A 32 -0.60 2.42 -11.26
C MET A 32 -0.79 3.89 -11.65
N ARG A 33 -1.90 4.48 -11.21
CA ARG A 33 -2.11 5.93 -11.26
C ARG A 33 -1.09 6.66 -10.39
N ASP A 34 -0.66 7.84 -10.83
CA ASP A 34 0.26 8.73 -10.10
C ASP A 34 -0.26 9.15 -8.72
N ARG A 35 -1.59 9.26 -8.56
CA ARG A 35 -2.23 9.66 -7.30
C ARG A 35 -3.29 8.67 -6.88
N ALA A 36 -3.15 8.17 -5.65
CA ALA A 36 -4.20 7.45 -4.96
C ALA A 36 -5.13 8.47 -4.29
N LYS A 37 -6.38 8.49 -4.73
CA LYS A 37 -7.44 9.35 -4.18
C LYS A 37 -8.53 8.46 -3.61
N GLU A 38 -8.64 8.41 -2.29
CA GLU A 38 -9.68 7.64 -1.60
C GLU A 38 -10.52 8.56 -0.71
N SER A 39 -11.84 8.38 -0.71
CA SER A 39 -12.72 9.15 0.18
C SER A 39 -12.68 8.55 1.59
N LEU A 40 -12.42 9.37 2.61
CA LEU A 40 -12.47 8.93 4.01
C LEU A 40 -13.91 8.81 4.52
N GLY A 41 -14.90 9.25 3.73
CA GLY A 41 -16.32 9.12 4.04
C GLY A 41 -16.76 9.86 5.30
N THR A 42 -15.99 10.86 5.74
CA THR A 42 -16.27 11.63 6.96
C THR A 42 -16.14 13.13 6.69
N LYS A 43 -16.96 13.92 7.39
CA LYS A 43 -16.93 15.39 7.40
C LYS A 43 -16.25 15.93 8.66
N ASP A 44 -15.97 15.07 9.63
CA ASP A 44 -15.34 15.41 10.90
C ASP A 44 -13.81 15.40 10.77
N PRO A 45 -13.10 16.48 11.15
CA PRO A 45 -11.65 16.55 11.00
C PRO A 45 -10.91 15.54 11.89
N SER A 46 -11.42 15.27 13.10
CA SER A 46 -10.83 14.31 14.04
C SER A 46 -10.96 12.87 13.53
N GLU A 47 -12.16 12.51 13.06
CA GLU A 47 -12.43 11.23 12.40
C GLU A 47 -11.61 11.09 11.11
N ALA A 48 -11.48 12.16 10.32
CA ALA A 48 -10.67 12.17 9.12
C ALA A 48 -9.21 11.86 9.44
N LYS A 49 -8.64 12.45 10.49
CA LYS A 49 -7.25 12.17 10.90
C LYS A 49 -7.06 10.72 11.33
N ARG A 50 -8.00 10.16 12.11
CA ARG A 50 -7.95 8.74 12.53
C ARG A 50 -8.03 7.79 11.34
N ARG A 51 -9.02 7.99 10.46
CA ARG A 51 -9.20 7.17 9.26
C ARG A 51 -8.06 7.34 8.28
N PHE A 52 -7.52 8.57 8.15
CA PHE A 52 -6.35 8.86 7.33
C PHE A 52 -5.16 8.02 7.77
N ALA A 53 -4.83 8.01 9.06
CA ALA A 53 -3.69 7.24 9.57
C ALA A 53 -3.83 5.74 9.27
N SER A 54 -5.01 5.17 9.58
CA SER A 54 -5.28 3.76 9.33
C SER A 54 -5.27 3.41 7.83
N ARG A 55 -5.91 4.23 6.98
CA ARG A 55 -5.92 3.97 5.54
C ARG A 55 -4.59 4.20 4.86
N TYR A 56 -3.84 5.21 5.30
CA TYR A 56 -2.51 5.48 4.79
C TYR A 56 -1.57 4.33 5.09
N GLU A 57 -1.60 3.78 6.31
CA GLU A 57 -0.79 2.61 6.67
C GLU A 57 -1.17 1.39 5.83
N ALA A 58 -2.47 1.11 5.66
CA ALA A 58 -2.93 0.01 4.80
C ALA A 58 -2.43 0.16 3.36
N LEU A 59 -2.52 1.37 2.80
CA LEU A 59 -2.06 1.68 1.45
C LEU A 59 -0.53 1.50 1.33
N GLN A 60 0.23 1.94 2.33
CA GLN A 60 1.68 1.73 2.37
C GLN A 60 2.04 0.24 2.40
N ARG A 61 1.34 -0.57 3.19
CA ARG A 61 1.53 -2.03 3.22
C ARG A 61 1.20 -2.67 1.87
N GLU A 62 0.12 -2.25 1.23
CA GLU A 62 -0.25 -2.70 -0.12
C GLU A 62 0.82 -2.36 -1.16
N TRP A 63 1.40 -1.17 -1.07
CA TRP A 63 2.49 -0.73 -1.94
C TRP A 63 3.78 -1.49 -1.67
N GLN A 64 4.12 -1.72 -0.41
CA GLN A 64 5.27 -2.54 -0.02
C GLN A 64 5.10 -3.97 -0.52
N ALA A 65 3.93 -4.59 -0.34
CA ALA A 65 3.65 -5.94 -0.84
C ALA A 65 3.79 -6.02 -2.37
N ARG A 66 3.31 -5.02 -3.10
CA ARG A 66 3.47 -4.96 -4.57
C ARG A 66 4.92 -4.74 -5.00
N ARG A 67 5.68 -3.92 -4.26
CA ARG A 67 7.10 -3.67 -4.52
C ARG A 67 7.98 -4.87 -4.22
N LEU A 68 7.64 -5.66 -3.20
CA LEU A 68 8.30 -6.93 -2.90
C LEU A 68 8.02 -7.99 -3.98
N GLY A 69 7.08 -7.72 -4.89
CA GLY A 69 6.61 -8.67 -5.90
C GLY A 69 5.93 -9.88 -5.25
N PRO A 70 5.46 -10.87 -6.03
CA PRO A 70 5.43 -12.21 -5.48
C PRO A 70 6.86 -12.49 -5.07
N ALA A 71 7.15 -12.48 -3.77
CA ALA A 71 8.38 -13.05 -3.25
C ALA A 71 8.49 -14.38 -3.97
N SER A 72 9.50 -14.49 -4.84
CA SER A 72 9.82 -15.71 -5.54
C SER A 72 9.87 -16.74 -4.43
N VAL A 73 8.82 -17.56 -4.34
CA VAL A 73 8.79 -18.66 -3.40
C VAL A 73 10.05 -19.42 -3.77
N PRO A 74 11.06 -19.54 -2.89
CA PRO A 74 12.19 -20.37 -3.21
C PRO A 74 11.57 -21.73 -3.49
N PHE A 75 11.68 -22.14 -4.75
CA PHE A 75 11.26 -23.44 -5.22
C PHE A 75 11.74 -24.44 -4.17
N LYS A 76 10.80 -25.02 -3.41
CA LYS A 76 11.12 -26.12 -2.50
C LYS A 76 11.54 -27.26 -3.40
N LEU A 77 12.82 -27.27 -3.75
CA LEU A 77 13.53 -28.43 -4.23
C LEU A 77 13.52 -29.37 -3.02
N ASN A 78 12.48 -30.18 -2.91
CA ASN A 78 12.58 -31.35 -2.05
C ASN A 78 13.75 -32.16 -2.62
N PRO A 79 14.81 -32.41 -1.83
CA PRO A 79 15.88 -33.27 -2.29
C PRO A 79 15.27 -34.64 -2.58
N VAL A 80 15.52 -35.10 -3.79
CA VAL A 80 15.33 -36.48 -4.22
C VAL A 80 15.81 -37.40 -3.09
N THR A 81 14.91 -38.21 -2.55
CA THR A 81 15.29 -39.29 -1.64
C THR A 81 16.02 -40.34 -2.46
N LEU A 82 17.31 -40.13 -2.70
CA LEU A 82 18.23 -41.14 -3.17
C LEU A 82 18.56 -42.01 -1.94
N ARG A 83 17.65 -42.92 -1.57
CA ARG A 83 17.99 -44.03 -0.68
C ARG A 83 18.26 -45.25 -1.54
N HIS A 84 19.54 -45.35 -1.86
CA HIS A 84 20.27 -46.57 -2.21
C HIS A 84 19.87 -47.72 -1.27
N ALA A 85 19.49 -48.86 -1.84
CA ALA A 85 19.50 -50.18 -1.20
C ALA A 85 20.93 -50.50 -0.70
N PRO A 86 21.15 -51.21 0.43
CA PRO A 86 21.14 -52.68 0.44
C PRO A 86 20.50 -53.21 1.75
N GLU A 87 20.17 -54.47 1.99
CA GLU A 87 20.76 -55.78 1.66
C GLU A 87 19.68 -56.82 1.37
#